data_AF-A0A7K3GLY3-F1
#
_entry.id   AF-A0A7K3GLY3-F1
#
_cell.length_a   1.000
_cell.length_b   1.000
_cell.length_c   1.000
_cell.angle_alpha   90.00
_cell.angle_beta   90.00
_cell.angle_gamma   90.00
#
_symmetry.space_group_name_H-M   'P 1'
#
loop_
_entity.id
_entity.type
_entity.pdbx_description
1 polymer ?
#
loop_
_entity_poly.entity_id
_entity_poly.type
_entity_poly.pdbx_seq_one_letter_code
_entity_poly.pdbx_strand_id
1 'polypeptide(L)'
;MTGRSALTRTALPRAGAALVLLLLVLVVVRLPWVGDLGMHAATLERLRHDLLHPGNPLVDADTPSPYYTPWTVPLGWVTGVTGFSVFTVLRIGAVVALAVLVTGVWRYARTLSPRPAVPPLALLCLLLLWGTTEFSWSGFLGLHSLALTVAYPSVLALGLAFHLWAWLARADGWGAWLGCGVLWAVILLVHQYSGIVASLGALAVVIGARHAGRRVWARVAGALALGVVVLWVWPYYDFFALFGAADGMDEVHRSLYRDLWARYWLVLVGVAALVVRWRRDRRDVLVLFFALGLVVFAAGGVTGHWSWGRVLPAAVIPAQLAVAVEVGESGR
;
A
#
# COMPACT_ATOMS: atom_id res chain seq x y z
N MET A 1 34.18 17.19 18.83
CA MET A 1 32.74 17.02 19.19
C MET A 1 31.84 16.61 18.01
N THR A 2 32.36 16.07 16.90
CA THR A 2 31.56 15.86 15.66
C THR A 2 31.04 14.42 15.46
N GLY A 3 31.73 13.38 15.97
CA GLY A 3 31.34 11.97 15.76
C GLY A 3 30.12 11.47 16.55
N ARG A 4 29.94 11.93 17.80
CA ARG A 4 28.80 11.53 18.65
C ARG A 4 27.45 12.01 18.11
N SER A 5 27.41 13.18 17.44
CA SER A 5 26.17 13.74 16.91
C SER A 5 25.67 13.06 15.62
N ALA A 6 26.56 12.45 14.84
CA ALA A 6 26.19 11.75 13.61
C ALA A 6 25.62 10.34 13.90
N LEU A 7 26.16 9.67 14.92
CA LEU A 7 25.67 8.37 15.40
C LEU A 7 24.25 8.50 15.99
N THR A 8 23.99 9.51 16.82
CA THR A 8 22.65 9.74 17.40
C THR A 8 21.58 10.09 16.36
N ARG A 9 21.94 10.85 15.31
CA ARG A 9 21.03 11.26 14.21
C ARG A 9 20.43 10.09 13.42
N THR A 10 21.12 8.95 13.35
CA THR A 10 20.61 7.74 12.68
C THR A 10 20.12 6.67 13.66
N ALA A 11 20.70 6.60 14.85
CA ALA A 11 20.32 5.63 15.87
C ALA A 11 18.90 5.87 16.39
N LEU A 12 18.52 7.13 16.66
CA LEU A 12 17.20 7.43 17.26
C LEU A 12 16.03 7.07 16.33
N PRO A 13 15.99 7.46 15.04
CA PRO A 13 14.92 7.03 14.15
C PRO A 13 14.87 5.51 13.97
N ARG A 14 16.03 4.83 13.95
CA ARG A 14 16.08 3.37 13.85
C ARG A 14 15.55 2.69 15.10
N ALA A 15 15.89 3.19 16.28
CA ALA A 15 15.36 2.67 17.55
C ALA A 15 13.84 2.87 17.64
N GLY A 16 13.34 4.05 17.27
CA GLY A 16 11.90 4.30 17.19
C GLY A 16 11.19 3.37 16.21
N ALA A 17 11.73 3.21 15.01
CA ALA A 17 11.21 2.28 14.01
C ALA A 17 11.20 0.83 14.53
N ALA A 18 12.29 0.38 15.16
CA ALA A 18 12.39 -0.96 15.73
C ALA A 18 11.36 -1.19 16.85
N LEU A 19 11.12 -0.19 17.71
CA LEU A 19 10.13 -0.26 18.77
C LEU A 19 8.70 -0.40 18.20
N VAL A 20 8.35 0.39 17.19
CA VAL A 20 7.03 0.30 16.55
C VAL A 20 6.87 -1.02 15.81
N LEU A 21 7.92 -1.54 15.18
CA LEU A 21 7.89 -2.85 14.55
C LEU A 21 7.75 -3.99 15.57
N LEU A 22 8.43 -3.90 16.70
CA LEU A 22 8.24 -4.84 17.81
C LEU A 22 6.79 -4.84 18.28
N LEU A 23 6.19 -3.66 18.46
CA LEU A 23 4.78 -3.52 18.80
C LEU A 23 3.88 -4.23 17.75
N LEU A 24 4.11 -3.98 16.46
CA LEU A 24 3.34 -4.62 15.39
C LEU A 24 3.51 -6.15 15.38
N VAL A 25 4.71 -6.66 15.64
CA VAL A 25 4.94 -8.12 15.77
C VAL A 25 4.18 -8.69 16.96
N LEU A 26 4.15 -8.01 18.11
CA LEU A 26 3.34 -8.42 19.27
C LEU A 26 1.84 -8.41 18.94
N VAL A 27 1.38 -7.44 18.15
CA VAL A 27 0.01 -7.39 17.64
C VAL A 27 -0.27 -8.58 16.72
N VAL A 28 0.66 -8.96 15.84
CA VAL A 28 0.52 -10.17 15.00
C VAL A 28 0.35 -11.43 15.85
N VAL A 29 1.10 -11.57 16.95
CA VAL A 29 0.95 -12.71 17.86
C VAL A 29 -0.48 -12.79 18.41
N ARG A 30 -1.04 -11.65 18.84
CA ARG A 30 -2.44 -11.57 19.29
C ARG A 30 -3.44 -11.82 18.17
N LEU A 31 -3.18 -11.28 16.98
CA LEU A 31 -4.04 -11.28 15.79
C LEU A 31 -5.45 -10.73 16.12
N PRO A 32 -5.65 -9.40 16.14
CA PRO A 32 -6.91 -8.78 16.59
C PRO A 32 -8.12 -9.28 15.79
N TRP A 33 -9.17 -9.72 16.48
CA TRP A 33 -10.43 -10.09 15.85
C TRP A 33 -11.26 -8.85 15.53
N VAL A 34 -11.13 -8.36 14.31
CA VAL A 34 -11.83 -7.16 13.83
C VAL A 34 -12.14 -7.31 12.35
N GLY A 35 -13.21 -6.62 11.90
CA GLY A 35 -13.58 -6.49 10.49
C GLY A 35 -13.60 -7.82 9.74
N ASP A 36 -12.81 -7.86 8.67
CA ASP A 36 -12.77 -8.92 7.66
C ASP A 36 -11.91 -10.12 8.05
N LEU A 37 -11.38 -10.19 9.28
CA LEU A 37 -10.48 -11.28 9.68
C LEU A 37 -11.14 -12.65 9.51
N GLY A 38 -12.41 -12.78 9.89
CA GLY A 38 -13.17 -14.01 9.71
C GLY A 38 -13.32 -14.40 8.24
N MET A 39 -13.49 -13.41 7.35
CA MET A 39 -13.59 -13.63 5.90
C MET A 39 -12.27 -14.14 5.32
N HIS A 40 -11.13 -13.58 5.77
CA HIS A 40 -9.81 -14.08 5.39
C HIS A 40 -9.55 -15.51 5.91
N ALA A 41 -9.97 -15.82 7.14
CA ALA A 41 -9.87 -17.16 7.69
C ALA A 41 -10.71 -18.17 6.89
N ALA A 42 -11.97 -17.84 6.57
CA ALA A 42 -12.86 -18.67 5.76
C ALA A 42 -12.30 -18.89 4.34
N THR A 43 -11.68 -17.86 3.75
CA THR A 43 -11.01 -17.96 2.45
C THR A 43 -9.90 -19.00 2.46
N LEU A 44 -9.03 -18.97 3.46
CA LEU A 44 -7.96 -19.95 3.63
C LEU A 44 -8.52 -21.35 3.90
N GLU A 45 -9.59 -21.47 4.71
CA GLU A 45 -10.21 -22.77 5.00
C GLU A 45 -10.83 -23.41 3.75
N ARG A 46 -11.49 -22.63 2.88
CA ARG A 46 -11.98 -23.13 1.59
C ARG A 46 -10.82 -23.62 0.70
N LEU A 47 -9.79 -22.79 0.53
CA LEU A 47 -8.61 -23.13 -0.28
C LEU A 47 -7.82 -24.31 0.26
N ARG A 48 -7.83 -24.53 1.58
CA ARG A 48 -7.23 -25.70 2.23
C ARG A 48 -7.87 -27.00 1.74
N HIS A 49 -9.17 -26.98 1.45
CA HIS A 49 -9.92 -28.17 1.02
C HIS A 49 -9.88 -28.39 -0.48
N ASP A 50 -10.05 -27.34 -1.29
CA ASP A 50 -9.95 -27.41 -2.74
C ASP A 50 -9.33 -26.11 -3.30
N LEU A 51 -8.20 -26.22 -4.00
CA LEU A 51 -7.52 -25.07 -4.60
C LEU A 51 -8.05 -24.70 -5.98
N LEU A 52 -8.68 -25.63 -6.69
CA LEU A 52 -9.16 -25.43 -8.04
C LEU A 52 -10.60 -24.93 -8.05
N HIS A 53 -11.44 -25.47 -7.15
CA HIS A 53 -12.86 -25.14 -7.05
C HIS A 53 -13.27 -24.87 -5.58
N PRO A 54 -12.71 -23.84 -4.92
CA PRO A 54 -12.95 -23.58 -3.50
C PRO A 54 -14.40 -23.12 -3.16
N GLY A 55 -15.28 -22.92 -4.14
CA GLY A 55 -16.61 -22.31 -3.97
C GLY A 55 -16.51 -20.86 -3.50
N ASN A 56 -17.57 -20.31 -2.88
CA ASN A 56 -17.52 -18.98 -2.29
C ASN A 56 -17.17 -19.04 -0.78
N PRO A 57 -16.26 -18.19 -0.26
CA PRO A 57 -15.87 -18.24 1.14
C PRO A 57 -16.84 -17.52 2.08
N LEU A 58 -17.79 -16.73 1.55
CA LEU A 58 -18.71 -15.92 2.34
C LEU A 58 -20.14 -16.48 2.38
N VAL A 59 -20.53 -17.20 1.34
CA VAL A 59 -21.86 -17.80 1.20
C VAL A 59 -21.74 -19.24 0.72
N ASP A 60 -22.73 -20.07 1.06
CA ASP A 60 -22.76 -21.45 0.60
C ASP A 60 -23.30 -21.54 -0.84
N ALA A 61 -22.48 -21.09 -1.78
CA ALA A 61 -22.79 -21.10 -3.20
C ALA A 61 -21.52 -21.37 -4.02
N ASP A 62 -21.67 -22.08 -5.12
CA ASP A 62 -20.59 -22.29 -6.10
C ASP A 62 -20.48 -21.07 -7.02
N THR A 63 -19.86 -20.01 -6.50
CA THR A 63 -19.66 -18.74 -7.22
C THR A 63 -18.23 -18.24 -7.05
N PRO A 64 -17.66 -17.56 -8.07
CA PRO A 64 -16.34 -16.93 -7.96
C PRO A 64 -16.27 -15.95 -6.79
N SER A 65 -15.05 -15.71 -6.29
CA SER A 65 -14.84 -14.75 -5.20
C SER A 65 -13.56 -13.93 -5.39
N PRO A 66 -13.62 -12.59 -5.23
CA PRO A 66 -12.45 -11.73 -5.27
C PRO A 66 -11.49 -11.95 -4.09
N TYR A 67 -11.86 -12.76 -3.10
CA TYR A 67 -10.99 -13.12 -1.99
C TYR A 67 -9.92 -14.14 -2.36
N TYR A 68 -10.03 -14.82 -3.50
CA TYR A 68 -9.00 -15.72 -4.03
C TYR A 68 -8.02 -14.95 -4.90
N THR A 69 -6.90 -14.58 -4.29
CA THR A 69 -5.90 -13.65 -4.82
C THR A 69 -4.55 -14.33 -4.93
N PRO A 70 -3.57 -13.74 -5.65
CA PRO A 70 -2.18 -14.19 -5.65
C PRO A 70 -1.52 -14.21 -4.25
N TRP A 71 -2.19 -13.68 -3.22
CA TRP A 71 -1.77 -13.75 -1.84
C TRP A 71 -2.44 -14.86 -1.05
N THR A 72 -3.77 -14.97 -1.13
CA THR A 72 -4.54 -15.92 -0.33
C THR A 72 -4.40 -17.35 -0.85
N VAL A 73 -4.21 -17.55 -2.16
CA VAL A 73 -4.02 -18.88 -2.76
C VAL A 73 -2.78 -19.59 -2.22
N PRO A 74 -1.57 -18.98 -2.22
CA PRO A 74 -0.41 -19.59 -1.56
C PRO A 74 -0.61 -19.86 -0.06
N LEU A 75 -1.31 -18.98 0.66
CA LEU A 75 -1.59 -19.19 2.08
C LEU A 75 -2.54 -20.36 2.32
N GLY A 76 -3.58 -20.51 1.49
CA GLY A 76 -4.49 -21.66 1.53
C GLY A 76 -3.76 -22.96 1.25
N TRP A 77 -2.88 -22.97 0.23
CA TRP A 77 -2.00 -24.11 -0.06
C TRP A 77 -1.09 -24.45 1.13
N VAL A 78 -0.43 -23.47 1.75
CA VAL A 78 0.38 -23.67 2.97
C VAL A 78 -0.46 -24.28 4.09
N THR A 79 -1.69 -23.82 4.28
CA THR A 79 -2.63 -24.38 5.27
C THR A 79 -2.90 -25.86 5.00
N GLY A 80 -3.15 -26.22 3.73
CA GLY A 80 -3.37 -27.60 3.29
C GLY A 80 -2.17 -28.53 3.53
N VAL A 81 -0.97 -28.11 3.11
CA VAL A 81 0.23 -28.97 3.17
C VAL A 81 0.86 -29.08 4.56
N THR A 82 0.73 -28.05 5.41
CA THR A 82 1.32 -28.05 6.76
C THR A 82 0.37 -28.59 7.83
N GLY A 83 -0.93 -28.57 7.58
CA GLY A 83 -1.96 -28.86 8.59
C GLY A 83 -2.06 -27.79 9.69
N PHE A 84 -1.37 -26.66 9.56
CA PHE A 84 -1.48 -25.55 10.49
C PHE A 84 -2.90 -24.97 10.48
N SER A 85 -3.34 -24.44 11.63
CA SER A 85 -4.59 -23.69 11.69
C SER A 85 -4.53 -22.46 10.77
N VAL A 86 -5.67 -22.07 10.18
CA VAL A 86 -5.75 -20.86 9.35
C VAL A 86 -5.22 -19.62 10.06
N PHE A 87 -5.46 -19.49 11.37
CA PHE A 87 -4.95 -18.36 12.14
C PHE A 87 -3.44 -18.40 12.33
N THR A 88 -2.82 -19.58 12.40
CA THR A 88 -1.35 -19.69 12.39
C THR A 88 -0.79 -19.19 11.06
N VAL A 89 -1.40 -19.61 9.95
CA VAL A 89 -0.97 -19.20 8.61
C VAL A 89 -1.20 -17.70 8.39
N LEU A 90 -2.31 -17.13 8.88
CA LEU A 90 -2.57 -15.68 8.83
C LEU A 90 -1.53 -14.89 9.63
N ARG A 91 -1.04 -15.40 10.77
CA ARG A 91 0.05 -14.76 11.53
C ARG A 91 1.36 -14.77 10.74
N ILE A 92 1.71 -15.91 10.14
CA ILE A 92 2.89 -16.02 9.27
C ILE A 92 2.76 -15.05 8.09
N GLY A 93 1.61 -15.03 7.43
CA GLY A 93 1.30 -14.11 6.35
C GLY A 93 1.43 -12.64 6.78
N ALA A 94 0.95 -12.28 7.97
CA ALA A 94 1.08 -10.93 8.51
C ALA A 94 2.54 -10.52 8.73
N VAL A 95 3.40 -11.42 9.26
CA VAL A 95 4.85 -11.16 9.38
C VAL A 95 5.48 -10.94 8.01
N VAL A 96 5.14 -11.78 7.02
CA VAL A 96 5.66 -11.65 5.64
C VAL A 96 5.19 -10.34 5.01
N ALA A 97 3.90 -10.02 5.09
CA ALA A 97 3.34 -8.77 4.56
C ALA A 97 3.97 -7.53 5.21
N LEU A 98 4.19 -7.57 6.53
CA LEU A 98 4.87 -6.49 7.25
C LEU A 98 6.34 -6.36 6.82
N ALA A 99 7.06 -7.47 6.62
CA ALA A 99 8.42 -7.43 6.10
C ALA A 99 8.49 -6.86 4.67
N VAL A 100 7.54 -7.23 3.80
CA VAL A 100 7.41 -6.68 2.45
C VAL A 100 7.12 -5.18 2.51
N LEU A 101 6.23 -4.73 3.41
CA LEU A 101 5.95 -3.32 3.65
C LEU A 101 7.19 -2.54 4.10
N VAL A 102 7.89 -3.01 5.14
CA VAL A 102 9.08 -2.32 5.67
C VAL A 102 10.17 -2.24 4.62
N THR A 103 10.46 -3.33 3.92
CA THR A 103 11.48 -3.35 2.86
C THR A 103 11.08 -2.50 1.66
N GLY A 104 9.80 -2.45 1.32
CA GLY A 104 9.27 -1.59 0.26
C GLY A 104 9.44 -0.12 0.60
N VAL A 105 8.94 0.30 1.77
CA VAL A 105 9.12 1.67 2.30
C VAL A 105 10.60 2.04 2.31
N TRP A 106 11.46 1.13 2.79
CA TRP A 106 12.89 1.38 2.84
C TRP A 106 13.48 1.62 1.45
N ARG A 107 13.17 0.75 0.49
CA ARG A 107 13.68 0.87 -0.88
C ARG A 107 13.17 2.13 -1.58
N TYR A 108 11.89 2.47 -1.43
CA TYR A 108 11.34 3.68 -2.03
C TYR A 108 11.91 4.95 -1.38
N ALA A 109 12.02 5.00 -0.05
CA ALA A 109 12.67 6.11 0.64
C ALA A 109 14.11 6.36 0.15
N ARG A 110 14.84 5.30 -0.21
CA ARG A 110 16.19 5.39 -0.79
C ARG A 110 16.23 5.92 -2.22
N THR A 111 15.13 5.90 -2.97
CA THR A 111 15.06 6.59 -4.27
C THR A 111 14.81 8.09 -4.11
N LEU A 112 14.20 8.49 -3.00
CA LEU A 112 13.89 9.89 -2.70
C LEU A 112 15.05 10.65 -2.04
N SER A 113 15.89 9.97 -1.26
CA SER A 113 17.06 10.59 -0.64
C SER A 113 18.18 9.59 -0.34
N PRO A 114 19.47 9.95 -0.53
CA PRO A 114 20.61 9.10 -0.18
C PRO A 114 20.90 9.08 1.33
N ARG A 115 20.21 9.89 2.14
CA ARG A 115 20.46 10.01 3.58
C ARG A 115 20.03 8.73 4.34
N PRO A 116 20.89 8.15 5.20
CA PRO A 116 20.58 6.89 5.89
C PRO A 116 19.48 7.01 6.96
N ALA A 117 19.16 8.24 7.40
CA ALA A 117 18.07 8.49 8.36
C ALA A 117 16.68 8.52 7.70
N VAL A 118 16.58 8.71 6.38
CA VAL A 118 15.29 8.90 5.70
C VAL A 118 14.42 7.64 5.70
N PRO A 119 14.92 6.41 5.45
CA PRO A 119 14.08 5.21 5.54
C PRO A 119 13.40 4.97 6.89
N PRO A 120 14.09 5.00 8.05
CA PRO A 120 13.40 4.84 9.34
C PRO A 120 12.47 6.04 9.65
N LEU A 121 12.84 7.27 9.27
CA LEU A 121 11.94 8.42 9.39
C LEU A 121 10.68 8.28 8.52
N ALA A 122 10.80 7.74 7.31
CA ALA A 122 9.68 7.48 6.43
C ALA A 122 8.70 6.51 7.07
N LEU A 123 9.20 5.39 7.64
CA LEU A 123 8.35 4.46 8.37
C LEU A 123 7.64 5.15 9.55
N LEU A 124 8.37 5.92 10.36
CA LEU A 124 7.77 6.65 11.49
C LEU A 124 6.72 7.65 11.05
N CYS A 125 6.98 8.44 10.00
CA CYS A 125 6.00 9.40 9.47
C CYS A 125 4.75 8.70 8.92
N LEU A 126 4.93 7.60 8.17
CA LEU A 126 3.82 6.82 7.63
C LEU A 126 2.92 6.21 8.72
N LEU A 127 3.50 5.84 9.87
CA LEU A 127 2.76 5.21 10.97
C LEU A 127 2.20 6.22 11.98
N LEU A 128 2.88 7.34 12.22
CA LEU A 128 2.60 8.24 13.34
C LEU A 128 2.10 9.63 12.95
N LEU A 129 2.35 10.10 11.73
CA LEU A 129 1.95 11.45 11.29
C LEU A 129 0.48 11.45 10.82
N TRP A 130 -0.43 11.22 11.76
CA TRP A 130 -1.88 11.15 11.58
C TRP A 130 -2.58 12.07 12.58
N GLY A 131 -3.88 12.27 12.47
CA GLY A 131 -4.64 13.02 13.46
C GLY A 131 -4.72 12.33 14.82
N THR A 132 -5.43 12.98 15.74
CA THR A 132 -5.56 12.54 17.15
C THR A 132 -6.77 11.65 17.40
N THR A 133 -7.58 11.41 16.37
CA THR A 133 -8.76 10.55 16.46
C THR A 133 -8.50 9.22 15.79
N GLU A 134 -9.08 8.17 16.40
CA GLU A 134 -9.03 6.82 15.87
C GLU A 134 -9.56 6.76 14.43
N PHE A 135 -8.86 5.99 13.60
CA PHE A 135 -9.25 5.72 12.23
C PHE A 135 -8.82 4.32 11.85
N SER A 136 -9.79 3.51 11.45
CA SER A 136 -9.65 2.06 11.34
C SER A 136 -10.15 1.60 9.98
N TRP A 137 -9.23 1.49 9.03
CA TRP A 137 -9.52 1.05 7.66
C TRP A 137 -8.33 0.36 7.02
N SER A 138 -8.55 -0.83 6.47
CA SER A 138 -7.51 -1.55 5.70
C SER A 138 -6.93 -0.68 4.58
N GLY A 139 -5.66 -0.80 4.25
CA GLY A 139 -5.04 0.05 3.21
C GLY A 139 -4.68 1.47 3.66
N PHE A 140 -4.78 1.77 4.95
CA PHE A 140 -4.20 2.97 5.56
C PHE A 140 -3.12 2.59 6.56
N LEU A 141 -2.00 3.31 6.54
CA LEU A 141 -0.78 2.92 7.28
C LEU A 141 -0.72 3.44 8.71
N GLY A 142 -1.66 4.27 9.16
CA GLY A 142 -1.65 4.79 10.52
C GLY A 142 -1.58 3.66 11.54
N LEU A 143 -0.76 3.84 12.57
CA LEU A 143 -0.37 2.77 13.49
C LEU A 143 -1.58 2.00 14.04
N HIS A 144 -2.63 2.71 14.40
CA HIS A 144 -3.88 2.12 14.87
C HIS A 144 -4.52 1.22 13.80
N SER A 145 -4.76 1.77 12.61
CA SER A 145 -5.35 1.04 11.48
C SER A 145 -4.51 -0.18 11.09
N LEU A 146 -3.20 0.01 10.95
CA LEU A 146 -2.27 -1.05 10.58
C LEU A 146 -2.22 -2.16 11.64
N ALA A 147 -2.25 -1.82 12.93
CA ALA A 147 -2.29 -2.81 14.01
C ALA A 147 -3.55 -3.67 13.91
N LEU A 148 -4.71 -3.06 13.66
CA LEU A 148 -5.97 -3.78 13.50
C LEU A 148 -6.01 -4.65 12.24
N THR A 149 -5.42 -4.19 11.14
CA THR A 149 -5.50 -4.87 9.83
C THR A 149 -4.19 -5.51 9.40
N VAL A 150 -3.27 -5.82 10.32
CA VAL A 150 -1.90 -6.27 9.99
C VAL A 150 -1.87 -7.55 9.15
N ALA A 151 -2.88 -8.41 9.30
CA ALA A 151 -3.02 -9.65 8.55
C ALA A 151 -3.80 -9.51 7.23
N TYR A 152 -4.28 -8.31 6.89
CA TYR A 152 -5.14 -8.12 5.73
C TYR A 152 -4.32 -7.99 4.44
N PRO A 153 -4.84 -8.41 3.28
CA PRO A 153 -4.16 -8.31 1.98
C PRO A 153 -3.66 -6.90 1.65
N SER A 154 -4.34 -5.86 2.15
CA SER A 154 -3.96 -4.47 1.92
C SER A 154 -2.54 -4.11 2.37
N VAL A 155 -2.02 -4.78 3.42
CA VAL A 155 -0.66 -4.55 3.95
C VAL A 155 0.38 -5.04 2.96
N LEU A 156 0.19 -6.25 2.43
CA LEU A 156 1.03 -6.79 1.37
C LEU A 156 0.95 -5.90 0.13
N ALA A 157 -0.27 -5.55 -0.31
CA ALA A 157 -0.50 -4.75 -1.50
C ALA A 157 0.21 -3.38 -1.42
N LEU A 158 0.14 -2.70 -0.28
CA LEU A 158 0.88 -1.45 -0.06
C LEU A 158 2.39 -1.67 -0.03
N GLY A 159 2.87 -2.73 0.60
CA GLY A 159 4.29 -3.06 0.58
C GLY A 159 4.83 -3.31 -0.83
N LEU A 160 4.09 -4.09 -1.62
CA LEU A 160 4.36 -4.31 -3.04
C LEU A 160 4.27 -3.01 -3.85
N ALA A 161 3.34 -2.09 -3.53
CA ALA A 161 3.25 -0.78 -4.17
C ALA A 161 4.52 0.06 -3.93
N PHE A 162 5.07 0.08 -2.71
CA PHE A 162 6.35 0.74 -2.48
C PHE A 162 7.50 0.09 -3.26
N HIS A 163 7.55 -1.23 -3.35
CA HIS A 163 8.52 -1.93 -4.21
C HIS A 163 8.34 -1.56 -5.69
N LEU A 164 7.09 -1.49 -6.16
CA LEU A 164 6.77 -1.07 -7.52
C LEU A 164 7.30 0.34 -7.80
N TRP A 165 7.03 1.32 -6.93
CA TRP A 165 7.51 2.69 -7.14
C TRP A 165 9.04 2.78 -7.06
N ALA A 166 9.67 2.03 -6.16
CA ALA A 166 11.13 1.96 -6.06
C ALA A 166 11.76 1.34 -7.31
N TRP A 167 11.14 0.29 -7.85
CA TRP A 167 11.59 -0.38 -9.06
C TRP A 167 11.39 0.51 -10.29
N LEU A 168 10.20 1.09 -10.46
CA LEU A 168 9.88 2.02 -11.56
C LEU A 168 10.84 3.21 -11.60
N ALA A 169 11.20 3.79 -10.44
CA ALA A 169 12.14 4.90 -10.35
C ALA A 169 13.55 4.55 -10.86
N ARG A 170 13.87 3.27 -11.02
CA ARG A 170 15.17 2.75 -11.47
C ARG A 170 15.04 1.82 -12.68
N ALA A 171 13.85 1.69 -13.27
CA ALA A 171 13.58 0.68 -14.28
C ALA A 171 14.27 1.02 -15.61
N ASP A 172 15.12 0.10 -16.07
CA ASP A 172 15.77 0.19 -17.38
C ASP A 172 15.57 -1.10 -18.19
N GLY A 173 15.45 -0.94 -19.51
CA GLY A 173 15.17 -2.02 -20.44
C GLY A 173 13.73 -2.57 -20.38
N TRP A 174 13.31 -3.31 -21.39
CA TRP A 174 11.94 -3.83 -21.47
C TRP A 174 11.57 -4.79 -20.34
N GLY A 175 12.49 -5.67 -19.93
CA GLY A 175 12.23 -6.67 -18.88
C GLY A 175 11.83 -6.04 -17.54
N ALA A 176 12.50 -4.95 -17.12
CA ALA A 176 12.17 -4.25 -15.87
C ALA A 176 10.77 -3.62 -15.93
N TRP A 177 10.41 -3.01 -17.06
CA TRP A 177 9.11 -2.40 -17.25
C TRP A 177 7.99 -3.43 -17.30
N LEU A 178 8.18 -4.53 -18.04
CA LEU A 178 7.23 -5.66 -18.06
C LEU A 178 7.05 -6.27 -16.66
N GLY A 179 8.15 -6.46 -15.91
CA GLY A 179 8.11 -6.90 -14.52
C GLY A 179 7.30 -5.96 -13.61
N CYS A 180 7.42 -4.64 -13.81
CA CYS A 180 6.58 -3.66 -13.11
C CYS A 180 5.09 -3.80 -13.49
N GLY A 181 4.77 -4.12 -14.75
CA GLY A 181 3.41 -4.39 -15.20
C GLY A 181 2.79 -5.62 -14.53
N VAL A 182 3.55 -6.71 -14.42
CA VAL A 182 3.12 -7.93 -13.70
C VAL A 182 2.93 -7.62 -12.22
N LEU A 183 3.88 -6.94 -11.58
CA LEU A 183 3.78 -6.56 -10.17
C LEU A 183 2.55 -5.66 -9.92
N TRP A 184 2.28 -4.70 -10.80
CA TRP A 184 1.09 -3.85 -10.76
C TRP A 184 -0.20 -4.67 -10.81
N ALA A 185 -0.29 -5.65 -11.72
CA ALA A 185 -1.45 -6.55 -11.80
C ALA A 185 -1.62 -7.38 -10.53
N VAL A 186 -0.53 -7.92 -9.97
CA VAL A 186 -0.56 -8.66 -8.70
C VAL A 186 -1.11 -7.78 -7.57
N ILE A 187 -0.69 -6.51 -7.47
CA ILE A 187 -1.20 -5.60 -6.44
C ILE A 187 -2.71 -5.39 -6.58
N LEU A 188 -3.20 -5.18 -7.81
CA LEU A 188 -4.63 -5.02 -8.10
C LEU A 188 -5.44 -6.28 -7.75
N LEU A 189 -4.91 -7.47 -8.08
CA LEU A 189 -5.55 -8.74 -7.74
C LEU A 189 -5.59 -9.00 -6.23
N VAL A 190 -4.58 -8.53 -5.49
CA VAL A 190 -4.48 -8.71 -4.03
C VAL A 190 -5.40 -7.73 -3.29
N HIS A 191 -5.43 -6.46 -3.69
CA HIS A 191 -6.27 -5.45 -3.06
C HIS A 191 -6.48 -4.25 -4.00
N GLN A 192 -7.67 -4.18 -4.61
CA GLN A 192 -8.05 -3.27 -5.70
C GLN A 192 -7.81 -1.81 -5.31
N TYR A 193 -8.26 -1.38 -4.13
CA TYR A 193 -8.07 -0.01 -3.67
C TYR A 193 -6.59 0.36 -3.47
N SER A 194 -5.79 -0.56 -2.93
CA SER A 194 -4.33 -0.34 -2.81
C SER A 194 -3.67 -0.35 -4.20
N GLY A 195 -4.21 -1.11 -5.14
CA GLY A 195 -3.80 -1.08 -6.55
C GLY A 195 -4.09 0.25 -7.24
N ILE A 196 -5.20 0.92 -6.93
CA ILE A 196 -5.46 2.30 -7.41
C ILE A 196 -4.40 3.24 -6.84
N VAL A 197 -4.10 3.17 -5.54
CA VAL A 197 -3.03 3.95 -4.90
C VAL A 197 -1.68 3.66 -5.57
N ALA A 198 -1.37 2.39 -5.83
CA ALA A 198 -0.15 1.96 -6.54
C ALA A 198 -0.07 2.57 -7.94
N SER A 199 -1.20 2.60 -8.66
CA SER A 199 -1.31 3.15 -10.02
C SER A 199 -1.05 4.66 -10.05
N LEU A 200 -1.61 5.42 -9.10
CA LEU A 200 -1.38 6.86 -9.01
C LEU A 200 0.09 7.17 -8.67
N GLY A 201 0.72 6.40 -7.79
CA GLY A 201 2.14 6.55 -7.47
C GLY A 201 3.04 6.18 -8.65
N ALA A 202 2.69 5.11 -9.39
CA ALA A 202 3.39 4.72 -10.61
C ALA A 202 3.28 5.81 -11.69
N LEU A 203 2.09 6.37 -11.88
CA LEU A 203 1.86 7.48 -12.80
C LEU A 203 2.69 8.72 -12.41
N ALA A 204 2.73 9.06 -11.12
CA ALA A 204 3.57 10.15 -10.62
C ALA A 204 5.06 9.91 -10.89
N VAL A 205 5.56 8.68 -10.70
CA VAL A 205 6.96 8.31 -11.00
C VAL A 205 7.25 8.47 -12.50
N VAL A 206 6.35 8.02 -13.38
CA VAL A 206 6.51 8.11 -14.83
C VAL A 206 6.47 9.56 -15.32
N ILE A 207 5.51 10.37 -14.85
CA ILE A 207 5.38 11.78 -15.23
C ILE A 207 6.53 12.61 -14.65
N GLY A 208 6.96 12.33 -13.42
CA GLY A 208 8.08 13.01 -12.76
C GLY A 208 9.44 12.69 -13.38
N ALA A 209 9.56 11.58 -14.12
CA ALA A 209 10.79 11.23 -14.80
C ALA A 209 11.11 12.24 -15.91
N ARG A 210 12.22 12.99 -15.75
CA ARG A 210 12.66 14.05 -16.67
C ARG A 210 12.98 13.60 -18.10
N HIS A 211 12.96 12.28 -18.37
CA HIS A 211 13.34 11.67 -19.66
C HIS A 211 12.19 10.91 -20.35
N ALA A 212 10.93 11.30 -20.11
CA ALA A 212 9.74 10.66 -20.71
C ALA A 212 9.62 10.88 -22.24
N GLY A 213 10.52 10.26 -23.01
CA GLY A 213 10.46 10.19 -24.47
C GLY A 213 9.56 9.05 -24.96
N ARG A 214 9.35 8.96 -26.29
CA ARG A 214 8.51 7.93 -26.93
C ARG A 214 8.84 6.50 -26.48
N ARG A 215 10.11 6.19 -26.23
CA ARG A 215 10.56 4.86 -25.76
C ARG A 215 10.04 4.52 -24.36
N VAL A 216 9.97 5.50 -23.45
CA VAL A 216 9.41 5.30 -22.10
C VAL A 216 7.92 5.00 -22.21
N TRP A 217 7.18 5.77 -23.00
CA TRP A 217 5.75 5.53 -23.22
C TRP A 217 5.45 4.20 -23.90
N ALA A 218 6.28 3.75 -24.84
CA ALA A 218 6.16 2.40 -25.41
C ALA A 218 6.34 1.31 -24.34
N ARG A 219 7.31 1.47 -23.44
CA ARG A 219 7.54 0.55 -22.32
C ARG A 219 6.39 0.57 -21.31
N VAL A 220 5.84 1.74 -21.00
CA VAL A 220 4.63 1.90 -20.19
C VAL A 220 3.48 1.15 -20.83
N ALA A 221 3.23 1.35 -22.13
CA ALA A 221 2.16 0.67 -22.86
C ALA A 221 2.33 -0.86 -22.83
N GLY A 222 3.54 -1.38 -23.07
CA GLY A 222 3.79 -2.81 -22.98
C GLY A 222 3.66 -3.38 -21.57
N ALA A 223 4.10 -2.65 -20.55
CA ALA A 223 3.91 -3.02 -19.15
C ALA A 223 2.42 -3.09 -18.78
N LEU A 224 1.64 -2.08 -19.18
CA LEU A 224 0.20 -2.05 -18.98
C LEU A 224 -0.50 -3.18 -19.72
N ALA A 225 -0.14 -3.44 -20.98
CA ALA A 225 -0.71 -4.52 -21.77
C ALA A 225 -0.47 -5.88 -21.11
N LEU A 226 0.77 -6.16 -20.67
CA LEU A 226 1.07 -7.40 -19.95
C LEU A 226 0.33 -7.47 -18.62
N GLY A 227 0.27 -6.38 -17.86
CA GLY A 227 -0.49 -6.33 -16.62
C GLY A 227 -1.98 -6.64 -16.84
N VAL A 228 -2.59 -6.05 -17.86
CA VAL A 228 -3.99 -6.31 -18.25
C VAL A 228 -4.19 -7.78 -18.61
N VAL A 229 -3.26 -8.39 -19.35
CA VAL A 229 -3.31 -9.84 -19.63
C VAL A 229 -3.28 -10.65 -18.34
N VAL A 230 -2.40 -10.31 -17.39
CA VAL A 230 -2.35 -11.00 -16.08
C VAL A 230 -3.66 -10.87 -15.31
N LEU A 231 -4.28 -9.68 -15.30
CA LEU A 231 -5.61 -9.48 -14.69
C LEU A 231 -6.68 -10.34 -15.37
N TRP A 232 -6.65 -10.41 -16.70
CA TRP A 232 -7.65 -11.12 -17.50
C TRP A 232 -7.57 -12.65 -17.34
N VAL A 233 -6.36 -13.20 -17.22
CA VAL A 233 -6.16 -14.66 -17.10
C VAL A 233 -6.21 -15.17 -15.66
N TRP A 234 -6.48 -14.32 -14.68
CA TRP A 234 -6.59 -14.76 -13.29
C TRP A 234 -7.77 -15.73 -13.13
N PRO A 235 -7.56 -16.98 -12.68
CA PRO A 235 -8.56 -18.04 -12.89
C PRO A 235 -9.68 -18.07 -11.85
N TYR A 236 -9.54 -17.33 -10.74
CA TYR A 236 -10.45 -17.46 -9.61
C TYR A 236 -11.67 -16.54 -9.65
N TYR A 237 -11.57 -15.42 -10.38
CA TYR A 237 -12.65 -14.47 -10.57
C TYR A 237 -12.36 -13.55 -11.76
N ASP A 238 -13.41 -13.06 -12.41
CA ASP A 238 -13.29 -12.02 -13.44
C ASP A 238 -12.98 -10.68 -12.78
N PHE A 239 -11.75 -10.19 -12.94
CA PHE A 239 -11.32 -8.91 -12.39
C PHE A 239 -12.12 -7.73 -12.97
N PHE A 240 -12.48 -7.76 -14.25
CA PHE A 240 -13.17 -6.64 -14.90
C PHE A 240 -14.67 -6.61 -14.55
N ALA A 241 -15.25 -7.73 -14.15
CA ALA A 241 -16.61 -7.76 -13.62
C ALA A 241 -16.75 -6.93 -12.31
N LEU A 242 -15.65 -6.67 -11.59
CA LEU A 242 -15.67 -5.89 -10.34
C LEU A 242 -16.07 -4.42 -10.54
N PHE A 243 -15.89 -3.85 -11.73
CA PHE A 243 -16.26 -2.45 -11.99
C PHE A 243 -17.78 -2.20 -11.89
N GLY A 244 -18.61 -3.23 -12.12
CA GLY A 244 -20.08 -3.14 -12.01
C GLY A 244 -20.64 -3.71 -10.70
N ALA A 245 -19.81 -4.34 -9.86
CA ALA A 245 -20.26 -5.03 -8.64
C ALA A 245 -20.37 -4.10 -7.40
N ALA A 246 -20.07 -2.81 -7.57
CA ALA A 246 -19.99 -1.84 -6.47
C ALA A 246 -21.36 -1.28 -6.03
N ASP A 247 -22.43 -1.54 -6.79
CA ASP A 247 -23.76 -1.01 -6.52
C ASP A 247 -24.27 -1.51 -5.15
N GLY A 248 -24.53 -0.57 -4.24
CA GLY A 248 -25.05 -0.83 -2.89
C GLY A 248 -24.00 -0.95 -1.77
N MET A 249 -22.69 -1.04 -2.08
CA MET A 249 -21.62 -1.07 -1.06
C MET A 249 -20.90 0.28 -0.86
N ASP A 250 -21.23 1.28 -1.68
CA ASP A 250 -20.56 2.57 -1.67
C ASP A 250 -20.78 3.35 -0.37
N GLU A 251 -22.01 3.35 0.17
CA GLU A 251 -22.39 4.16 1.35
C GLU A 251 -21.57 3.83 2.60
N VAL A 252 -21.12 2.58 2.77
CA VAL A 252 -20.24 2.18 3.89
C VAL A 252 -18.96 3.04 3.91
N HIS A 253 -18.49 3.50 2.75
CA HIS A 253 -17.29 4.31 2.63
C HIS A 253 -17.47 5.78 2.99
N ARG A 254 -18.71 6.25 3.22
CA ARG A 254 -18.99 7.67 3.51
C ARG A 254 -18.26 8.17 4.76
N SER A 255 -17.98 7.30 5.71
CA SER A 255 -17.16 7.63 6.88
C SER A 255 -15.74 8.06 6.52
N LEU A 256 -15.19 7.72 5.35
CA LEU A 256 -13.88 8.18 4.88
C LEU A 256 -13.83 9.70 4.63
N TYR A 257 -14.99 10.34 4.47
CA TYR A 257 -15.12 11.78 4.25
C TYR A 257 -15.53 12.56 5.51
N ARG A 258 -15.66 11.88 6.66
CA ARG A 258 -16.03 12.50 7.94
C ARG A 258 -14.82 12.74 8.82
N ASP A 259 -14.91 13.77 9.66
CA ASP A 259 -13.91 14.13 10.68
C ASP A 259 -12.47 14.27 10.14
N LEU A 260 -12.33 14.74 8.89
CA LEU A 260 -11.06 14.79 8.19
C LEU A 260 -10.00 15.57 8.98
N TRP A 261 -10.38 16.69 9.59
CA TRP A 261 -9.49 17.46 10.44
C TRP A 261 -8.95 16.62 11.60
N ALA A 262 -9.85 16.00 12.37
CA ALA A 262 -9.49 15.23 13.56
C ALA A 262 -8.61 14.01 13.22
N ARG A 263 -8.78 13.44 12.01
CA ARG A 263 -8.05 12.25 11.53
C ARG A 263 -6.76 12.54 10.77
N TYR A 264 -6.57 13.74 10.23
CA TYR A 264 -5.45 14.03 9.32
C TYR A 264 -4.71 15.36 9.57
N TRP A 265 -5.02 16.14 10.61
CA TRP A 265 -4.40 17.47 10.78
C TRP A 265 -2.87 17.45 10.83
N LEU A 266 -2.22 16.41 11.38
CA LEU A 266 -0.76 16.29 11.37
C LEU A 266 -0.17 16.08 9.97
N VAL A 267 -0.94 15.56 9.01
CA VAL A 267 -0.54 15.42 7.60
C VAL A 267 -0.29 16.80 6.97
N LEU A 268 -0.87 17.88 7.51
CA LEU A 268 -0.63 19.24 7.03
C LEU A 268 0.83 19.68 7.14
N VAL A 269 1.59 19.11 8.09
CA VAL A 269 3.05 19.29 8.15
C VAL A 269 3.71 18.74 6.88
N GLY A 270 3.21 17.61 6.38
CA GLY A 270 3.61 17.04 5.09
C GLY A 270 3.19 17.87 3.89
N VAL A 271 2.02 18.49 3.94
CA VAL A 271 1.58 19.43 2.89
C VAL A 271 2.53 20.64 2.82
N ALA A 272 2.95 21.18 3.97
CA ALA A 272 3.94 22.25 4.01
C ALA A 272 5.30 21.81 3.40
N ALA A 273 5.76 20.59 3.72
CA ALA A 273 6.95 20.01 3.11
C ALA A 273 6.81 19.86 1.58
N LEU A 274 5.64 19.41 1.09
CA LEU A 274 5.35 19.33 -0.33
C LEU A 274 5.37 20.69 -1.03
N VAL A 275 4.88 21.76 -0.39
CA VAL A 275 4.97 23.13 -0.94
C VAL A 275 6.43 23.56 -1.12
N VAL A 276 7.30 23.25 -0.15
CA VAL A 276 8.73 23.53 -0.27
C VAL A 276 9.34 22.75 -1.44
N ARG A 277 9.02 21.45 -1.58
CA ARG A 277 9.49 20.62 -2.69
C ARG A 277 9.01 21.14 -4.05
N TRP A 278 7.73 21.48 -4.15
CA TRP A 278 7.12 22.04 -5.35
C TRP A 278 7.81 23.33 -5.83
N ARG A 279 8.21 24.19 -4.88
CA ARG A 279 8.97 25.41 -5.21
C ARG A 279 10.35 25.10 -5.77
N ARG A 280 10.97 23.97 -5.40
CA ARG A 280 12.27 23.52 -5.93
C ARG A 280 12.14 22.74 -7.24
N ASP A 281 11.14 21.88 -7.37
CA ASP A 281 10.87 21.09 -8.56
C ASP A 281 9.35 20.90 -8.76
N ARG A 282 8.83 21.47 -9.85
CA ARG A 282 7.40 21.35 -10.24
C ARG A 282 7.05 19.95 -10.76
N ARG A 283 8.04 19.09 -11.02
CA ARG A 283 7.86 17.69 -11.39
C ARG A 283 8.27 16.75 -10.27
N ASP A 284 8.38 17.25 -9.04
CA ASP A 284 8.67 16.40 -7.88
C ASP A 284 7.64 15.28 -7.75
N VAL A 285 8.14 14.04 -7.66
CA VAL A 285 7.31 12.84 -7.68
C VAL A 285 6.30 12.81 -6.52
N LEU A 286 6.67 13.28 -5.34
CA LEU A 286 5.76 13.28 -4.18
C LEU A 286 4.66 14.33 -4.37
N VAL A 287 4.97 15.47 -4.96
CA VAL A 287 3.96 16.50 -5.24
C VAL A 287 2.97 16.03 -6.30
N LEU A 288 3.45 15.42 -7.38
CA LEU A 288 2.58 14.84 -8.41
C LEU A 288 1.69 13.74 -7.83
N PHE A 289 2.26 12.85 -7.02
CA PHE A 289 1.51 11.77 -6.37
C PHE A 289 0.43 12.33 -5.45
N PHE A 290 0.77 13.30 -4.62
CA PHE A 290 -0.17 13.99 -3.74
C PHE A 290 -1.33 14.61 -4.52
N ALA A 291 -1.01 15.35 -5.59
CA ALA A 291 -2.01 16.05 -6.39
C ALA A 291 -2.97 15.06 -7.08
N LEU A 292 -2.44 13.97 -7.67
CA LEU A 292 -3.26 12.92 -8.27
C LEU A 292 -4.21 12.29 -7.26
N GLY A 293 -3.70 11.91 -6.08
CA GLY A 293 -4.52 11.34 -5.01
C GLY A 293 -5.60 12.31 -4.51
N LEU A 294 -5.23 13.57 -4.31
CA LEU A 294 -6.15 14.61 -3.84
C LEU A 294 -7.28 14.87 -4.84
N VAL A 295 -6.98 14.91 -6.13
CA VAL A 295 -7.98 15.11 -7.18
C VAL A 295 -9.00 13.97 -7.19
N VAL A 296 -8.57 12.71 -7.16
CA VAL A 296 -9.50 11.56 -7.15
C VAL A 296 -10.32 11.55 -5.86
N PHE A 297 -9.70 11.77 -4.70
CA PHE A 297 -10.40 11.84 -3.42
C PHE A 297 -11.48 12.93 -3.41
N ALA A 298 -11.12 14.15 -3.83
CA ALA A 298 -12.05 15.28 -3.87
C ALA A 298 -13.19 15.05 -4.87
N ALA A 299 -12.87 14.51 -6.05
CA ALA A 299 -13.88 14.17 -7.06
C ALA A 299 -14.91 13.18 -6.51
N GLY A 300 -14.48 12.17 -5.74
CA GLY A 300 -15.39 11.21 -5.10
C GLY A 300 -16.33 11.87 -4.08
N GLY A 301 -15.81 12.78 -3.25
CA GLY A 301 -16.62 13.51 -2.28
C GLY A 301 -17.65 14.45 -2.91
N VAL A 302 -17.30 15.10 -4.03
CA VAL A 302 -18.19 16.02 -4.76
C VAL A 302 -19.26 15.26 -5.55
N THR A 303 -18.91 14.12 -6.14
CA THR A 303 -19.84 13.30 -6.94
C THR A 303 -20.68 12.34 -6.11
N GLY A 304 -20.35 12.16 -4.83
CA GLY A 304 -21.03 11.19 -3.95
C GLY A 304 -20.55 9.75 -4.14
N HIS A 305 -19.45 9.51 -4.86
CA HIS A 305 -18.79 8.22 -4.95
C HIS A 305 -17.85 8.01 -3.74
N TRP A 306 -18.40 7.54 -2.63
CA TRP A 306 -17.71 7.47 -1.35
C TRP A 306 -16.58 6.43 -1.32
N SER A 307 -16.67 5.37 -2.11
CA SER A 307 -15.59 4.37 -2.26
C SER A 307 -14.29 4.97 -2.79
N TRP A 308 -14.35 6.10 -3.50
CA TRP A 308 -13.13 6.80 -3.94
C TRP A 308 -12.36 7.39 -2.76
N GLY A 309 -12.98 7.52 -1.58
CA GLY A 309 -12.31 7.85 -0.33
C GLY A 309 -11.17 6.89 0.00
N ARG A 310 -11.23 5.65 -0.50
CA ARG A 310 -10.21 4.61 -0.34
C ARG A 310 -8.89 4.97 -1.03
N VAL A 311 -8.88 5.95 -1.93
CA VAL A 311 -7.69 6.46 -2.61
C VAL A 311 -6.89 7.46 -1.76
N LEU A 312 -7.43 7.93 -0.64
CA LEU A 312 -6.79 8.95 0.21
C LEU A 312 -5.33 8.64 0.61
N PRO A 313 -4.88 7.37 0.78
CA PRO A 313 -3.47 7.07 0.97
C PRO A 313 -2.56 7.61 -0.14
N ALA A 314 -3.04 7.76 -1.38
CA ALA A 314 -2.30 8.39 -2.48
C ALA A 314 -1.98 9.87 -2.24
N ALA A 315 -2.73 10.56 -1.37
CA ALA A 315 -2.39 11.90 -0.90
C ALA A 315 -1.57 11.85 0.41
N VAL A 316 -1.96 11.00 1.36
CA VAL A 316 -1.35 10.98 2.69
C VAL A 316 0.10 10.46 2.65
N ILE A 317 0.37 9.38 1.91
CA ILE A 317 1.71 8.78 1.79
C ILE A 317 2.75 9.79 1.30
N PRO A 318 2.58 10.46 0.14
CA PRO A 318 3.60 11.40 -0.34
C PRO A 318 3.80 12.60 0.59
N ALA A 319 2.75 13.09 1.27
CA ALA A 319 2.89 14.16 2.26
C ALA A 319 3.75 13.70 3.45
N GLN A 320 3.51 12.51 3.99
CA GLN A 320 4.30 11.95 5.10
C GLN A 320 5.75 11.66 4.70
N LEU A 321 5.98 11.13 3.49
CA LEU A 321 7.32 10.93 2.95
C LEU A 321 8.08 12.24 2.75
N ALA A 322 7.38 13.31 2.34
CA ALA A 322 8.00 14.62 2.17
C ALA A 322 8.57 15.13 3.50
N VAL A 323 7.88 14.95 4.63
CA VAL A 323 8.42 15.29 5.96
C VAL A 323 9.69 14.49 6.24
N ALA A 324 9.66 13.18 6.04
CA ALA A 324 10.82 12.33 6.31
C ALA A 324 12.06 12.75 5.51
N VAL A 325 11.87 13.12 4.23
CA VAL A 325 12.95 13.60 3.37
C VAL A 325 13.46 14.98 3.82
N GLU A 326 12.57 15.97 4.00
CA GLU A 326 12.98 17.32 4.38
C GLU A 326 13.69 17.33 5.74
N VAL A 327 13.19 16.59 6.73
CA VAL A 327 13.83 16.47 8.05
C VAL A 327 15.18 15.75 7.94
N GLY A 328 15.25 14.66 7.17
CA GLY A 328 16.48 13.91 6.97
C GLY A 328 17.58 14.70 6.24
N GLU A 329 17.19 15.71 5.45
CA GLU A 329 18.11 16.59 4.71
C GLU A 329 18.49 17.86 5.48
N SER A 330 17.62 18.33 6.37
CA SER A 330 17.82 19.54 7.19
C SER A 330 18.85 19.39 8.30
N GLY A 331 19.23 18.16 8.67
CA GLY A 331 20.24 17.88 9.69
C GLY A 331 21.68 18.16 9.25
N ARG A 332 21.96 19.34 8.68
CA ARG A 332 23.32 19.84 8.44
C ARG A 332 23.87 20.40 9.75
#